data_AF-A0A7L3DAE6-F1
#
_entry.id   AF-A0A7L3DAE6-F1
#
_cell.length_a   1.000
_cell.length_b   1.000
_cell.length_c   1.000
_cell.angle_alpha   90.00
_cell.angle_beta   90.00
_cell.angle_gamma   90.00
#
_symmetry.space_group_name_H-M   'P 1'
#
loop_
_entity.id
_entity.type
_entity.pdbx_description
1 polymer ?
#
loop_
_entity_poly.entity_id
_entity_poly.type
_entity_poly.pdbx_seq_one_letter_code
_entity_poly.pdbx_strand_id
1 'polypeptide(L)'
;LISVRGCRPGKIVQMTEAEVRGLCIKSREIFLSQPILLELEAPLKICGDIHGQYTDLLRLFEYGGFPPEANYLFLGDYVDRGKQSLETICLLLAYKIKYPENFFLLRGNHECASINRIYGFYDECKRRFNIKLWKTFTDCFNCLPIAAIVDEKIFCCHGG
;
A
#
# COMPACT_ATOMS: atom_id res chain seq x y z
N LEU A 1 -13.89 -0.81 -2.33
CA LEU A 1 -12.67 -0.23 -2.93
C LEU A 1 -12.69 -0.30 -4.46
N ILE A 2 -12.81 -1.48 -5.08
CA ILE A 2 -12.80 -1.61 -6.56
C ILE A 2 -14.10 -1.11 -7.22
N SER A 3 -15.19 -0.96 -6.46
CA SER A 3 -16.50 -0.51 -6.95
C SER A 3 -16.55 0.89 -7.56
N VAL A 4 -15.49 1.70 -7.40
CA VAL A 4 -15.39 3.03 -8.06
C VAL A 4 -14.69 2.97 -9.42
N ARG A 5 -14.36 1.77 -9.91
CA ARG A 5 -13.91 1.55 -11.29
C ARG A 5 -14.91 2.16 -12.27
N GLY A 6 -14.43 2.87 -13.28
CA GLY A 6 -15.25 3.54 -14.30
C GLY A 6 -16.06 4.75 -13.78
N CYS A 7 -16.00 5.07 -12.49
CA CYS A 7 -16.54 6.33 -11.98
C CYS A 7 -15.62 7.51 -12.33
N ARG A 8 -16.14 8.73 -12.16
CA ARG A 8 -15.32 9.95 -12.31
C ARG A 8 -14.09 9.88 -11.37
N PRO A 9 -12.88 10.19 -11.87
CA PRO A 9 -11.67 10.26 -11.05
C PRO A 9 -11.88 11.15 -9.82
N GLY A 10 -11.33 10.75 -8.67
CA GLY A 10 -11.52 11.46 -7.41
C GLY A 10 -12.76 11.04 -6.61
N LYS A 11 -13.56 10.08 -7.10
CA LYS A 11 -14.67 9.52 -6.31
C LYS A 11 -14.12 8.83 -5.06
N ILE A 12 -14.55 9.33 -3.91
CA ILE A 12 -14.19 8.82 -2.59
C ILE A 12 -14.88 7.49 -2.34
N VAL A 13 -14.16 6.52 -1.77
CA VAL A 13 -14.73 5.26 -1.28
C VAL A 13 -15.12 5.46 0.18
N GLN A 14 -16.39 5.22 0.51
CA GLN A 14 -16.84 5.23 1.89
C GLN A 14 -16.34 3.97 2.59
N MET A 15 -15.54 4.16 3.64
CA MET A 15 -14.99 3.12 4.51
C MET A 15 -15.21 3.59 5.96
N THR A 16 -15.56 2.67 6.84
CA THR A 16 -15.65 2.96 8.27
C THR A 16 -14.26 2.97 8.91
N GLU A 17 -14.10 3.70 10.01
CA GLU A 17 -12.84 3.71 10.77
C GLU A 17 -12.46 2.29 11.24
N ALA A 18 -13.44 1.48 11.63
CA ALA A 18 -13.24 0.11 12.08
C ALA A 18 -12.67 -0.79 10.98
N GLU A 19 -13.18 -0.68 9.75
CA GLU A 19 -12.64 -1.42 8.60
C GLU A 19 -11.20 -1.00 8.31
N VAL A 20 -10.92 0.30 8.25
CA VAL A 20 -9.56 0.81 7.97
C VAL A 20 -8.57 0.37 9.05
N ARG A 21 -8.98 0.44 10.32
CA ARG A 21 -8.19 -0.06 11.45
C ARG A 21 -7.94 -1.56 11.34
N GLY A 22 -8.96 -2.34 10.97
CA GLY A 22 -8.85 -3.78 10.77
C GLY A 22 -7.82 -4.13 9.69
N LEU A 23 -7.82 -3.39 8.57
CA LEU A 23 -6.80 -3.55 7.52
C LEU A 23 -5.39 -3.31 8.05
N CYS A 24 -5.16 -2.24 8.81
CA CYS A 24 -3.84 -1.92 9.38
C CYS A 24 -3.35 -3.01 10.35
N ILE A 25 -4.22 -3.45 11.27
CA ILE A 25 -3.86 -4.46 12.28
C ILE A 25 -3.54 -5.78 11.60
N LYS A 26 -4.40 -6.23 10.66
CA LYS A 26 -4.25 -7.55 10.09
C LYS A 26 -3.10 -7.66 9.09
N SER A 27 -2.86 -6.61 8.30
CA SER A 27 -1.67 -6.54 7.44
C SER A 27 -0.37 -6.45 8.25
N ARG A 28 -0.37 -5.70 9.36
CA ARG A 28 0.78 -5.64 10.28
C ARG A 28 1.18 -7.02 10.80
N GLU A 29 0.21 -7.84 11.22
CA GLU A 29 0.49 -9.22 11.64
C GLU A 29 1.16 -10.04 10.53
N ILE A 30 0.69 -9.90 9.28
CA ILE A 30 1.27 -10.59 8.12
C ILE A 30 2.70 -10.11 7.86
N PHE A 31 2.94 -8.79 7.86
CA PHE A 31 4.29 -8.26 7.64
C PHE A 31 5.28 -8.74 8.70
N LEU A 32 4.86 -8.80 9.97
CA LEU A 32 5.70 -9.32 11.05
C LEU A 32 5.94 -10.84 10.98
N SER A 33 5.04 -11.57 10.31
CA SER A 33 5.21 -13.02 10.08
C SER A 33 6.11 -13.35 8.89
N GLN A 34 6.35 -12.38 8.01
CA GLN A 34 7.19 -12.53 6.83
C GLN A 34 8.58 -11.89 7.06
N PRO A 35 9.62 -12.33 6.33
CA PRO A 35 10.95 -11.74 6.43
C PRO A 35 10.96 -10.23 6.09
N ILE A 36 11.85 -9.48 6.75
CA ILE A 36 12.08 -8.06 6.42
C ILE A 36 12.81 -7.89 5.06
N LEU A 37 13.58 -8.90 4.66
CA LEU A 37 14.17 -9.07 3.33
C LEU A 37 13.40 -10.21 2.65
N LEU A 38 12.51 -9.87 1.72
CA LEU A 38 11.67 -10.85 1.04
C LEU A 38 12.50 -11.63 0.01
N GLU A 39 12.28 -12.94 -0.07
CA GLU A 39 12.79 -13.79 -1.14
C GLU A 39 11.60 -14.19 -2.02
N LEU A 40 11.62 -13.75 -3.27
CA LEU A 40 10.48 -13.84 -4.18
C LEU A 40 10.87 -14.55 -5.48
N GLU A 41 9.89 -15.21 -6.10
CA GLU A 41 10.06 -15.91 -7.37
C GLU A 41 9.27 -15.24 -8.50
N ALA A 42 9.81 -15.29 -9.72
CA ALA A 42 9.06 -14.93 -10.92
C ALA A 42 7.96 -15.97 -11.25
N PRO A 43 6.87 -15.58 -11.94
CA PRO A 43 6.59 -14.27 -12.50
C PRO A 43 5.96 -13.30 -11.49
N LEU A 44 6.41 -12.04 -11.49
CA LEU A 44 5.76 -10.94 -10.79
C LEU A 44 5.88 -9.61 -11.54
N LYS A 45 5.02 -8.65 -11.18
CA LYS A 45 5.04 -7.28 -11.69
C LYS A 45 5.55 -6.36 -10.59
N ILE A 46 6.58 -5.58 -10.91
CA ILE A 46 7.19 -4.63 -9.98
C ILE A 46 6.66 -3.24 -10.26
N CYS A 47 6.22 -2.52 -9.23
CA CYS A 47 5.60 -1.20 -9.34
C CYS A 47 6.30 -0.21 -8.40
N GLY A 48 6.63 0.98 -8.91
CA GLY A 48 7.17 2.08 -8.11
C GLY A 48 6.08 2.90 -7.40
N ASP A 49 6.39 4.17 -7.18
CA ASP A 49 5.59 5.13 -6.42
C ASP A 49 4.14 5.25 -6.95
N ILE A 50 3.21 5.37 -6.02
CA ILE A 50 1.78 5.58 -6.32
C ILE A 50 1.28 6.93 -5.79
N HIS A 51 1.80 7.40 -4.66
CA HIS A 51 1.51 8.72 -4.07
C HIS A 51 0.02 9.09 -4.09
N GLY A 52 -0.85 8.21 -3.60
CA GLY A 52 -2.29 8.48 -3.52
C GLY A 52 -3.01 8.70 -4.85
N GLN A 53 -2.41 8.34 -6.00
CA GLN A 53 -3.03 8.36 -7.32
C GLN A 53 -3.93 7.13 -7.54
N TYR A 54 -4.97 7.01 -6.71
CA TYR A 54 -5.82 5.81 -6.66
C TYR A 54 -6.43 5.40 -8.01
N THR A 55 -6.83 6.37 -8.84
CA THR A 55 -7.39 6.06 -10.16
C THR A 55 -6.34 5.44 -11.09
N ASP A 56 -5.09 5.87 -10.99
CA ASP A 56 -3.99 5.33 -11.79
C ASP A 56 -3.55 3.96 -11.26
N LEU A 57 -3.60 3.74 -9.94
CA LEU A 57 -3.43 2.40 -9.35
C LEU A 57 -4.48 1.41 -9.89
N LEU A 58 -5.75 1.81 -9.98
CA LEU A 58 -6.79 0.96 -10.55
C LEU A 58 -6.50 0.64 -12.02
N ARG A 59 -6.07 1.62 -12.82
CA ARG A 59 -5.66 1.40 -14.21
C ARG A 59 -4.46 0.46 -14.32
N LEU A 60 -3.48 0.59 -13.42
CA LEU A 60 -2.32 -0.30 -13.37
C LEU A 60 -2.78 -1.76 -13.23
N PHE A 61 -3.74 -2.04 -12.34
CA PHE A 61 -4.32 -3.37 -12.22
C PHE A 61 -5.17 -3.79 -13.44
N GLU A 62 -5.85 -2.86 -14.10
CA GLU A 62 -6.59 -3.17 -15.35
C GLU A 62 -5.66 -3.64 -16.48
N TYR A 63 -4.49 -3.00 -16.63
CA TYR A 63 -3.50 -3.40 -17.63
C TYR A 63 -2.64 -4.60 -17.18
N GLY A 64 -2.34 -4.66 -15.89
CA GLY A 64 -1.45 -5.66 -15.31
C GLY A 64 -2.14 -6.99 -14.97
N GLY A 65 -3.46 -7.02 -14.85
CA GLY A 65 -4.23 -8.12 -14.28
C GLY A 65 -4.47 -7.89 -12.78
N PHE A 66 -5.69 -8.12 -12.31
CA PHE A 66 -6.00 -7.90 -10.90
C PHE A 66 -5.48 -9.08 -10.05
N PRO A 67 -4.96 -8.85 -8.83
CA PRO A 67 -4.60 -9.97 -7.95
C PRO A 67 -5.81 -10.92 -7.74
N PRO A 68 -5.64 -12.25 -7.87
CA PRO A 68 -4.37 -13.00 -7.95
C PRO A 68 -3.94 -13.39 -9.37
N GLU A 69 -4.51 -12.81 -10.43
CA GLU A 69 -4.16 -13.13 -11.83
C GLU A 69 -2.69 -12.81 -12.14
N ALA A 70 -2.09 -11.87 -11.40
CA ALA A 70 -0.67 -11.58 -11.43
C ALA A 70 -0.14 -11.33 -10.01
N ASN A 71 1.10 -11.74 -9.77
CA ASN A 71 1.84 -11.41 -8.56
C ASN A 71 2.37 -9.98 -8.64
N TYR A 72 2.40 -9.27 -7.51
CA TYR A 72 2.88 -7.88 -7.46
C TYR A 72 3.88 -7.65 -6.34
N LEU A 73 4.91 -6.86 -6.64
CA LEU A 73 5.80 -6.23 -5.67
C LEU A 73 5.74 -4.72 -5.85
N PHE A 74 5.29 -3.99 -4.83
CA PHE A 74 5.40 -2.54 -4.84
C PHE A 74 6.61 -2.06 -4.04
N LEU A 75 7.26 -1.02 -4.53
CA LEU A 75 8.53 -0.50 -4.00
C LEU A 75 8.36 0.63 -2.98
N GLY A 76 7.16 0.84 -2.43
CA GLY A 76 6.90 1.91 -1.46
C GLY A 76 6.25 3.17 -2.05
N ASP A 77 6.17 4.22 -1.24
CA ASP A 77 5.61 5.53 -1.56
C ASP A 77 4.14 5.47 -2.04
N TYR A 78 3.31 4.90 -1.18
CA TYR A 78 1.88 4.70 -1.39
C TYR A 78 1.07 5.95 -1.09
N VAL A 79 1.52 6.72 -0.09
CA VAL A 79 0.80 7.86 0.48
C VAL A 79 1.47 9.19 0.13
N ASP A 80 0.86 10.29 0.60
CA ASP A 80 1.24 11.68 0.34
C ASP A 80 1.11 12.14 -1.11
N ARG A 81 1.21 13.47 -1.30
CA ARG A 81 1.19 14.23 -2.57
C ARG A 81 -0.09 14.13 -3.40
N GLY A 82 -0.69 12.95 -3.53
CA GLY A 82 -1.96 12.73 -4.20
C GLY A 82 -3.17 13.04 -3.33
N LYS A 83 -4.35 12.82 -3.92
CA LYS A 83 -5.64 13.21 -3.33
C LYS A 83 -6.38 12.08 -2.63
N GLN A 84 -5.95 10.83 -2.84
CA GLN A 84 -6.64 9.62 -2.40
C GLN A 84 -5.65 8.60 -1.82
N SER A 85 -4.80 9.03 -0.90
CA SER A 85 -3.83 8.16 -0.24
C SER A 85 -4.53 7.10 0.61
N LEU A 86 -5.64 7.44 1.26
CA LEU A 86 -6.43 6.48 2.04
C LEU A 86 -6.96 5.32 1.19
N GLU A 87 -7.61 5.59 0.05
CA GLU A 87 -8.08 4.53 -0.84
C GLU A 87 -6.93 3.67 -1.38
N THR A 88 -5.83 4.33 -1.74
CA THR A 88 -4.62 3.69 -2.26
C THR A 88 -4.07 2.68 -1.26
N ILE A 89 -3.72 3.13 -0.05
CA ILE A 89 -3.13 2.23 0.94
C ILE A 89 -4.13 1.18 1.42
N CYS A 90 -5.41 1.53 1.61
CA CYS A 90 -6.42 0.55 2.02
C CYS A 90 -6.58 -0.58 1.00
N LEU A 91 -6.54 -0.28 -0.31
CA LEU A 91 -6.61 -1.32 -1.34
C LEU A 91 -5.38 -2.22 -1.33
N LEU A 92 -4.18 -1.63 -1.21
CA LEU A 92 -2.92 -2.39 -1.14
C LEU A 92 -2.88 -3.31 0.09
N LEU A 93 -3.27 -2.80 1.28
CA LEU A 93 -3.34 -3.62 2.49
C LEU A 93 -4.42 -4.72 2.39
N ALA A 94 -5.57 -4.42 1.77
CA ALA A 94 -6.61 -5.42 1.54
C ALA A 94 -6.11 -6.55 0.62
N TYR A 95 -5.37 -6.23 -0.44
CA TYR A 95 -4.74 -7.24 -1.29
C TYR A 95 -3.65 -8.02 -0.57
N LYS A 96 -2.84 -7.36 0.27
CA LYS A 96 -1.85 -8.06 1.10
C LYS A 96 -2.50 -9.07 2.03
N ILE A 97 -3.64 -8.72 2.65
CA ILE A 97 -4.38 -9.64 3.52
C ILE A 97 -5.00 -10.79 2.73
N LYS A 98 -5.56 -10.48 1.56
CA LYS A 98 -6.28 -11.48 0.75
C LYS A 98 -5.34 -12.46 0.05
N TYR A 99 -4.16 -12.00 -0.37
CA TYR A 99 -3.17 -12.75 -1.15
C TYR A 99 -1.76 -12.56 -0.58
N PRO A 100 -1.48 -13.02 0.65
CA PRO A 100 -0.24 -12.73 1.37
C PRO A 100 1.02 -13.25 0.68
N GLU A 101 0.89 -14.31 -0.13
CA GLU A 101 1.98 -14.97 -0.85
C GLU A 101 2.06 -14.58 -2.34
N ASN A 102 1.18 -13.67 -2.82
CA ASN A 102 1.17 -13.20 -4.21
C ASN A 102 1.27 -11.67 -4.32
N PHE A 103 1.13 -10.96 -3.20
CA PHE A 103 1.09 -9.49 -3.17
C PHE A 103 2.02 -8.96 -2.08
N PHE A 104 3.01 -8.19 -2.49
CA PHE A 104 4.12 -7.75 -1.64
C PHE A 104 4.26 -6.23 -1.69
N LEU A 105 4.57 -5.65 -0.53
CA LEU A 105 4.67 -4.20 -0.31
C LEU A 105 5.97 -3.94 0.44
N LEU A 106 6.88 -3.18 -0.17
CA LEU A 106 8.07 -2.67 0.50
C LEU A 106 7.79 -1.31 1.15
N ARG A 107 8.69 -0.89 2.03
CA ARG A 107 8.64 0.41 2.68
C ARG A 107 9.33 1.49 1.85
N GLY A 108 8.60 2.53 1.48
CA GLY A 108 9.16 3.78 0.95
C GLY A 108 9.45 4.79 2.06
N ASN A 109 10.03 5.93 1.70
CA ASN A 109 10.32 6.97 2.70
C ASN A 109 9.06 7.71 3.15
N HIS A 110 7.99 7.70 2.36
CA HIS A 110 6.69 8.26 2.74
C HIS A 110 5.90 7.35 3.71
N GLU A 111 6.26 6.08 3.87
CA GLU A 111 5.75 5.20 4.93
C GLU A 111 6.47 5.44 6.27
N CYS A 112 6.71 6.71 6.59
CA CYS A 112 7.33 7.18 7.83
C CYS A 112 6.58 8.40 8.39
N ALA A 113 6.32 8.39 9.70
CA ALA A 113 5.53 9.41 10.37
C ALA A 113 6.10 10.82 10.23
N SER A 114 7.42 11.00 10.23
CA SER A 114 8.05 12.32 10.08
C SER A 114 7.79 12.94 8.71
N ILE A 115 7.75 12.11 7.66
CA ILE A 115 7.51 12.53 6.28
C ILE A 115 6.02 12.75 6.04
N ASN A 116 5.20 11.72 6.28
CA ASN A 116 3.77 11.77 5.96
C ASN A 116 2.93 12.63 6.90
N ARG A 117 3.55 13.18 7.95
CA ARG A 117 3.00 14.26 8.76
C ARG A 117 2.87 15.58 8.00
N ILE A 118 3.73 15.81 7.01
CA ILE A 118 3.91 17.11 6.34
C ILE A 118 3.41 17.06 4.89
N TYR A 119 3.52 15.92 4.21
CA TYR A 119 3.26 15.81 2.77
C TYR A 119 1.85 15.34 2.37
N GLY A 120 0.92 15.25 3.34
CA GLY A 120 -0.52 15.21 3.08
C GLY A 120 -1.29 14.09 3.78
N PHE A 121 -0.69 12.94 4.09
CA PHE A 121 -1.42 11.79 4.60
C PHE A 121 -2.00 12.01 6.00
N TYR A 122 -1.25 12.69 6.87
CA TYR A 122 -1.76 13.09 8.19
C TYR A 122 -3.00 13.97 8.06
N ASP A 123 -2.96 14.97 7.18
CA ASP A 123 -4.07 15.91 6.97
C ASP A 123 -5.27 15.19 6.33
N GLU A 124 -5.03 14.25 5.42
CA GLU A 124 -6.09 13.41 4.85
C GLU A 124 -6.78 12.55 5.92
N CYS A 125 -5.99 11.85 6.76
CA CYS A 125 -6.49 11.06 7.89
C CYS A 125 -7.28 11.93 8.89
N LYS A 126 -6.73 13.09 9.27
CA LYS A 126 -7.37 14.02 10.22
C LYS A 126 -8.70 14.55 9.67
N ARG A 127 -8.76 14.86 8.37
CA ARG A 127 -9.94 15.43 7.71
C ARG A 127 -11.05 14.41 7.53
N ARG A 128 -10.72 13.16 7.18
CA ARG A 128 -11.71 12.12 6.83
C ARG A 128 -12.06 11.19 7.99
N PHE A 129 -11.17 11.07 8.96
CA PHE A 129 -11.31 10.22 10.13
C PHE A 129 -10.83 10.99 11.37
N ASN A 130 -9.67 10.61 11.92
CA ASN A 130 -9.07 11.26 13.07
C ASN A 130 -7.56 10.97 13.13
N ILE A 131 -6.87 11.66 14.06
CA ILE A 131 -5.42 11.53 14.26
C ILE A 131 -5.04 10.12 14.81
N LYS A 132 -5.94 9.46 15.54
CA LYS A 132 -5.68 8.13 16.09
C LYS A 132 -5.53 7.11 14.96
N LEU A 133 -6.32 7.23 13.90
CA LEU A 133 -6.20 6.36 12.72
C LEU A 133 -4.86 6.54 12.00
N TRP A 134 -4.36 7.78 11.86
CA TRP A 134 -3.02 8.02 11.32
C TRP A 134 -1.90 7.36 12.15
N LYS A 135 -2.03 7.36 13.49
CA LYS A 135 -1.10 6.63 14.36
C LYS A 135 -1.17 5.11 14.11
N THR A 136 -2.37 4.57 13.91
CA THR A 136 -2.54 3.16 13.54
C THR A 136 -1.87 2.83 12.19
N PHE A 137 -1.96 3.71 11.19
CA PHE A 137 -1.21 3.54 9.94
C PHE A 137 0.31 3.59 10.19
N THR A 138 0.77 4.49 11.06
CA THR A 138 2.20 4.55 11.43
C THR A 138 2.67 3.23 12.03
N ASP A 139 1.90 2.63 12.94
CA ASP A 139 2.23 1.33 13.53
C ASP A 139 2.27 0.20 12.49
N CYS A 140 1.42 0.26 11.48
CA CYS A 140 1.42 -0.67 10.34
C CYS A 140 2.66 -0.47 9.45
N PHE A 141 2.95 0.77 9.05
CA PHE A 141 4.09 1.13 8.20
C PHE A 141 5.44 0.79 8.83
N ASN A 142 5.54 0.88 10.15
CA ASN A 142 6.74 0.50 10.89
C ASN A 142 7.08 -0.99 10.80
N CYS A 143 6.17 -1.83 10.30
CA CYS A 143 6.37 -3.26 10.13
C CYS A 143 6.58 -3.69 8.69
N LEU A 144 6.55 -2.78 7.71
CA LEU A 144 6.76 -3.12 6.31
C LEU A 144 8.18 -3.68 6.06
N PRO A 145 8.32 -4.71 5.21
CA PRO A 145 9.60 -5.17 4.69
C PRO A 145 10.36 -4.04 3.98
N ILE A 146 11.68 -4.08 4.02
CA ILE A 146 12.54 -2.98 3.51
C ILE A 146 13.08 -3.28 2.11
N ALA A 147 13.30 -4.54 1.79
CA ALA A 147 13.85 -4.96 0.51
C ALA A 147 13.31 -6.33 0.09
N ALA A 148 13.49 -6.66 -1.19
CA ALA A 148 13.25 -7.98 -1.74
C ALA A 148 14.39 -8.41 -2.67
N ILE A 149 14.60 -9.71 -2.80
CA ILE A 149 15.43 -10.33 -3.82
C ILE A 149 14.54 -11.22 -4.67
N VAL A 150 14.52 -10.99 -5.98
CA VAL A 150 13.77 -11.81 -6.94
C VAL A 150 14.72 -12.80 -7.63
N ASP A 151 14.37 -14.08 -7.60
CA ASP A 151 15.12 -15.20 -8.21
C ASP A 151 16.62 -15.20 -7.87
N GLU A 152 17.01 -14.73 -6.68
CA GLU A 152 18.42 -14.54 -6.27
C GLU A 152 19.24 -13.62 -7.22
N LYS A 153 18.58 -12.85 -8.09
CA LYS A 153 19.24 -12.00 -9.11
C LYS A 153 18.95 -10.53 -8.98
N ILE A 154 17.70 -10.15 -8.65
CA ILE A 154 17.26 -8.75 -8.72
C ILE A 154 17.01 -8.24 -7.30
N PHE A 155 17.87 -7.36 -6.81
CA PHE A 155 17.67 -6.65 -5.56
C PHE A 155 16.69 -5.49 -5.77
N CYS A 156 15.67 -5.40 -4.92
CA CYS A 156 14.61 -4.41 -4.98
C CYS A 156 14.52 -3.65 -3.64
N CYS A 157 14.59 -2.32 -3.70
CA CYS A 157 14.27 -1.42 -2.61
C CYS A 157 13.65 -0.13 -3.17
N HIS A 158 13.15 0.75 -2.30
CA HIS A 158 12.55 2.01 -2.72
C HIS A 158 13.57 3.00 -3.32
N GLY A 159 14.61 3.32 -2.54
CA GLY A 159 15.75 4.11 -3.01
C GLY A 159 16.81 3.20 -3.63
N GLY A 160 18.06 3.36 -3.17
CA GLY A 160 19.18 2.48 -3.56
C GLY A 160 19.90 2.91 -4.81
#